data_AF-A0A1F6C1X9-F1
#
_entry.id   AF-A0A1F6C1X9-F1
#
_cell.length_a   1.000
_cell.length_b   1.000
_cell.length_c   1.000
_cell.angle_alpha   90.00
_cell.angle_beta   90.00
_cell.angle_gamma   90.00
#
_symmetry.space_group_name_H-M   'P 1'
#
loop_
_entity.id
_entity.type
_entity.pdbx_description
1 polymer ?
#
loop_
_entity_poly.entity_id
_entity_poly.type
_entity_poly.pdbx_seq_one_letter_code
_entity_poly.pdbx_strand_id
1 'polypeptide(L)'
;MAFGVFDGLHEGHKYFLSEALKLCDELVVVVTPDEAVATLKGHLPQQRYKERVVAITAFNPILKVVEGDLALGEWTVLKNHKPDNVMLGYDQEKLMREIRLLNIPYKLIPPHKPDIYKSSLLKTGG
;
A
#
# COMPACT_ATOMS: atom_id res chain seq x y z
N MET A 1 -5.60 -6.72 -3.81
CA MET A 1 -4.70 -5.67 -4.34
C MET A 1 -4.18 -4.81 -3.20
N ALA A 2 -2.93 -4.37 -3.22
CA ALA A 2 -2.34 -3.49 -2.21
C ALA A 2 -1.72 -2.25 -2.85
N PHE A 3 -1.73 -1.11 -2.17
CA PHE A 3 -1.13 0.14 -2.67
C PHE A 3 0.00 0.59 -1.74
N GLY A 4 1.10 1.05 -2.33
CA GLY A 4 2.19 1.61 -1.54
C GLY A 4 3.28 2.24 -2.38
N VAL A 5 4.09 3.05 -1.70
CA VAL A 5 5.31 3.60 -2.28
C VAL A 5 6.43 2.56 -2.23
N PHE A 6 6.57 1.81 -1.13
CA PHE A 6 7.66 0.85 -0.94
C PHE A 6 9.07 1.44 -1.15
N ASP A 7 9.25 2.70 -0.76
CA ASP A 7 10.54 3.37 -0.78
C ASP A 7 11.44 2.81 0.32
N GLY A 8 12.53 2.12 -0.05
CA GLY A 8 13.38 1.41 0.91
C GLY A 8 12.66 0.22 1.54
N LEU A 9 12.52 -0.88 0.81
CA LEU A 9 11.82 -2.09 1.27
C LEU A 9 12.39 -2.65 2.59
N HIS A 10 11.76 -2.30 3.71
CA HIS A 10 12.13 -2.73 5.06
C HIS A 10 11.18 -3.82 5.61
N GLU A 11 11.50 -4.37 6.78
CA GLU A 11 10.76 -5.48 7.42
C GLU A 11 9.26 -5.21 7.58
N GLY A 12 8.86 -3.96 7.91
CA GLY A 12 7.45 -3.57 7.94
C GLY A 12 6.69 -3.78 6.61
N HIS A 13 7.29 -3.41 5.47
CA HIS A 13 6.70 -3.64 4.15
C HIS A 13 6.63 -5.14 3.83
N LYS A 14 7.69 -5.89 4.13
CA LYS A 14 7.74 -7.34 3.92
C LYS A 14 6.66 -8.07 4.73
N TYR A 15 6.46 -7.66 5.99
CA TYR A 15 5.40 -8.18 6.84
C TYR A 15 4.02 -7.87 6.25
N PHE A 16 3.77 -6.61 5.89
CA PHE A 16 2.51 -6.21 5.26
C PHE A 16 2.18 -7.04 4.01
N LEU A 17 3.14 -7.18 3.10
CA LEU A 17 2.97 -7.96 1.86
C LEU A 17 2.76 -9.46 2.16
N SER A 18 3.45 -10.02 3.16
CA SER A 18 3.30 -11.42 3.55
C SER A 18 1.94 -11.70 4.18
N GLU A 19 1.46 -10.82 5.05
CA GLU A 19 0.12 -10.97 5.66
C GLU A 19 -0.97 -10.78 4.62
N ALA A 20 -0.82 -9.80 3.70
CA ALA A 20 -1.73 -9.63 2.59
C ALA A 20 -1.81 -10.88 1.70
N LEU A 21 -0.66 -11.51 1.40
CA LEU A 21 -0.60 -12.77 0.65
C LEU A 21 -1.29 -13.94 1.34
N LYS A 22 -1.31 -14.00 2.67
CA LYS A 22 -2.03 -15.08 3.39
C LYS A 22 -3.55 -14.97 3.29
N LEU A 23 -4.05 -13.77 2.93
CA LEU A 23 -5.48 -13.46 2.90
C LEU A 23 -6.08 -13.48 1.49
N CYS A 24 -5.28 -13.82 0.47
CA CYS A 24 -5.71 -13.87 -0.92
C CYS A 24 -4.91 -14.91 -1.72
N ASP A 25 -5.49 -15.44 -2.78
CA ASP A 25 -4.78 -16.35 -3.69
C ASP A 25 -3.80 -15.59 -4.61
N GLU A 26 -4.13 -14.34 -4.93
CA GLU A 26 -3.32 -13.47 -5.78
C GLU A 26 -3.23 -12.06 -5.20
N LEU A 27 -1.98 -11.58 -5.02
CA LEU A 27 -1.71 -10.22 -4.57
C LEU A 27 -1.09 -9.38 -5.69
N VAL A 28 -1.88 -8.43 -6.19
CA VAL A 28 -1.41 -7.34 -7.05
C VAL A 28 -0.94 -6.17 -6.17
N VAL A 29 0.33 -5.80 -6.29
CA VAL A 29 0.98 -4.70 -5.57
C VAL A 29 1.12 -3.52 -6.51
N VAL A 30 0.39 -2.45 -6.22
CA VAL A 30 0.42 -1.20 -6.96
C VAL A 30 1.51 -0.32 -6.37
N VAL A 31 2.53 -0.02 -7.17
CA VAL A 31 3.66 0.82 -6.78
C VAL A 31 3.42 2.24 -7.30
N THR A 32 3.36 3.20 -6.40
CA THR A 32 3.12 4.61 -6.77
C THR A 32 4.28 5.15 -7.62
N PRO A 33 4.05 5.76 -8.79
CA PRO A 33 5.10 6.38 -9.60
C PRO A 33 5.83 7.51 -8.87
N ASP A 34 7.08 7.79 -9.25
CA ASP A 34 7.92 8.79 -8.59
C ASP A 34 7.26 10.18 -8.57
N GLU A 35 6.61 10.56 -9.68
CA GLU A 35 5.88 11.83 -9.83
C GLU A 35 4.68 11.92 -8.88
N ALA A 36 3.87 10.86 -8.81
CA ALA A 36 2.73 10.79 -7.90
C ALA A 36 3.17 10.84 -6.43
N VAL A 37 4.32 10.26 -6.09
CA VAL A 37 4.93 10.39 -4.75
C VAL A 37 5.28 11.85 -4.47
N ALA A 38 5.89 12.55 -5.42
CA ALA A 38 6.20 13.96 -5.28
C ALA A 38 4.95 14.82 -5.07
N THR A 39 3.86 14.55 -5.78
CA THR A 39 2.58 15.23 -5.56
C THR A 39 1.98 14.90 -4.19
N LEU A 40 2.06 13.65 -3.75
CA LEU A 40 1.45 13.19 -2.50
C LEU A 40 2.22 13.66 -1.24
N LYS A 41 3.56 13.61 -1.30
CA LYS A 41 4.45 13.85 -0.15
C LYS A 41 5.23 15.17 -0.23
N GLY A 42 5.21 15.85 -1.37
CA GLY A 42 5.98 17.07 -1.62
C GLY A 42 7.46 16.83 -1.91
N HIS A 43 7.90 15.57 -2.01
CA HIS A 43 9.28 15.20 -2.32
C HIS A 43 9.34 13.89 -3.11
N LEU A 44 10.41 13.68 -3.88
CA LEU A 44 10.66 12.43 -4.59
C LEU A 44 11.01 11.29 -3.61
N PRO A 45 10.72 10.03 -3.95
CA PRO A 45 11.21 8.88 -3.20
C PRO A 45 12.74 8.79 -3.29
N GLN A 46 13.37 8.12 -2.33
CA GLN A 46 14.81 7.88 -2.35
C GLN A 46 15.20 6.91 -3.48
N GLN A 47 14.37 5.88 -3.69
CA GLN A 47 14.54 4.87 -4.75
C GLN A 47 13.61 5.16 -5.93
N ARG A 48 14.16 5.07 -7.15
CA ARG A 48 13.34 5.20 -8.37
C ARG A 48 12.34 4.07 -8.45
N TYR A 49 11.26 4.29 -9.19
CA TYR A 49 10.21 3.29 -9.42
C TYR A 49 10.77 1.89 -9.76
N LYS A 50 11.71 1.81 -10.70
CA LYS A 50 12.33 0.53 -11.10
C LYS A 50 13.06 -0.18 -9.95
N GLU A 51 13.76 0.55 -9.09
CA GLU A 51 14.47 -0.02 -7.95
C GLU A 51 13.49 -0.61 -6.93
N ARG A 52 12.37 0.09 -6.69
CA ARG A 52 11.30 -0.35 -5.80
C ARG A 52 10.62 -1.61 -6.33
N VAL A 53 10.31 -1.65 -7.64
CA VAL A 53 9.74 -2.84 -8.31
C VAL A 53 10.69 -4.04 -8.21
N VAL A 54 11.98 -3.84 -8.47
CA VAL A 54 12.99 -4.90 -8.36
C VAL A 54 13.07 -5.41 -6.93
N ALA A 55 13.07 -4.54 -5.93
CA ALA A 55 13.11 -4.93 -4.52
C ALA A 55 11.90 -5.79 -4.12
N ILE A 56 10.69 -5.42 -4.54
CA ILE A 56 9.46 -6.19 -4.24
C ILE A 56 9.51 -7.55 -4.93
N THR A 57 9.89 -7.58 -6.20
CA THR A 57 9.97 -8.83 -6.99
C THR A 57 11.04 -9.76 -6.44
N ALA A 58 12.18 -9.21 -6.00
CA ALA A 58 13.25 -9.97 -5.36
C ALA A 58 12.85 -10.51 -3.98
N PHE A 59 12.00 -9.79 -3.25
CA PHE A 59 11.46 -10.25 -1.98
C PHE A 59 10.50 -11.43 -2.16
N ASN A 60 9.55 -11.32 -3.08
CA ASN A 60 8.65 -12.42 -3.41
C ASN A 60 8.20 -12.35 -4.88
N PRO A 61 8.68 -13.26 -5.75
CA PRO A 61 8.40 -13.23 -7.18
C PRO A 61 6.95 -13.61 -7.53
N ILE A 62 6.17 -14.12 -6.58
CA ILE A 62 4.74 -14.43 -6.77
C ILE A 62 3.90 -13.13 -6.77
N LEU A 63 4.43 -12.05 -6.19
CA LEU A 63 3.76 -10.75 -6.17
C LEU A 63 3.70 -10.16 -7.58
N LYS A 64 2.49 -9.81 -8.03
CA LYS A 64 2.31 -9.08 -9.28
C LYS A 64 2.48 -7.61 -9.02
N VAL A 65 3.56 -7.02 -9.52
CA VAL A 65 3.83 -5.59 -9.36
C VAL A 65 3.29 -4.82 -10.56
N VAL A 66 2.45 -3.82 -10.30
CA VAL A 66 1.89 -2.95 -11.33
C VAL A 66 2.14 -1.48 -11.00
N GLU A 67 2.21 -0.66 -12.03
CA GLU A 67 2.38 0.78 -11.88
C GLU A 67 1.07 1.42 -11.42
N GLY A 68 1.17 2.33 -10.46
CA GLY A 68 0.04 3.16 -10.03
C GLY A 68 -0.27 4.28 -11.00
N ASP A 69 -1.42 4.92 -10.80
CA ASP A 69 -1.79 6.11 -11.57
C ASP A 69 -0.84 7.29 -11.27
N LEU A 70 -0.46 8.04 -12.31
CA LEU A 70 0.31 9.29 -12.17
C LEU A 70 -0.53 10.38 -11.50
N ALA A 71 -1.80 10.48 -11.87
CA ALA A 71 -2.75 11.40 -11.27
C ALA A 71 -3.44 10.76 -10.06
N LEU A 72 -3.38 11.45 -8.91
CA LEU A 72 -4.08 11.03 -7.71
C LEU A 72 -5.60 11.06 -7.95
N GLY A 73 -6.30 10.00 -7.55
CA GLY A 73 -7.76 9.93 -7.63
C GLY A 73 -8.34 9.38 -8.93
N GLU A 74 -7.53 9.03 -9.93
CA GLU A 74 -8.03 8.41 -11.17
C GLU A 74 -8.55 6.98 -10.93
N TRP A 75 -7.89 6.26 -10.02
CA TRP A 75 -8.21 4.88 -9.65
C TRP A 75 -8.34 3.95 -10.87
N THR A 76 -7.61 4.23 -11.95
CA THR A 76 -7.65 3.45 -13.19
C THR A 76 -7.23 2.02 -12.93
N VAL A 77 -6.23 1.83 -12.05
CA VAL A 77 -5.75 0.50 -11.67
C VAL A 77 -6.86 -0.32 -11.00
N LEU A 78 -7.67 0.30 -10.13
CA LEU A 78 -8.83 -0.34 -9.50
C LEU A 78 -9.92 -0.68 -10.52
N LYS A 79 -10.21 0.24 -11.44
CA LYS A 79 -11.21 0.05 -12.50
C LYS A 79 -10.83 -1.07 -13.48
N ASN A 80 -9.56 -1.16 -13.84
CA ASN A 80 -9.04 -2.12 -14.81
C ASN A 80 -8.89 -3.53 -14.22
N HIS A 81 -8.37 -3.64 -12.99
CA HIS A 81 -8.11 -4.94 -12.37
C HIS A 81 -9.27 -5.47 -11.54
N LYS A 82 -10.22 -4.60 -11.14
CA LYS A 82 -11.41 -4.94 -10.34
C LYS A 82 -11.10 -5.90 -9.18
N PRO A 83 -10.26 -5.50 -8.22
CA PRO A 83 -9.89 -6.39 -7.12
C PRO A 83 -11.08 -6.67 -6.21
N ASP A 84 -11.22 -7.91 -5.74
CA ASP A 84 -12.23 -8.28 -4.74
C ASP A 84 -12.02 -7.57 -3.41
N ASN A 85 -10.76 -7.39 -3.02
CA ASN A 85 -10.37 -6.73 -1.78
C ASN A 85 -9.13 -5.87 -1.98
N VAL A 86 -9.16 -4.68 -1.39
CA VAL A 86 -7.98 -3.81 -1.24
C VAL A 86 -7.36 -4.01 0.15
N MET A 87 -6.08 -4.35 0.19
CA MET A 87 -5.30 -4.53 1.40
C MET A 87 -4.72 -3.16 1.78
N LEU A 88 -5.04 -2.72 3.00
CA LEU A 88 -4.66 -1.40 3.52
C LEU A 88 -3.86 -1.57 4.81
N GLY A 89 -2.80 -0.78 4.95
CA GLY A 89 -2.11 -0.61 6.23
C GLY A 89 -2.96 0.19 7.21
N TYR A 90 -2.83 -0.09 8.50
CA TYR A 90 -3.56 0.65 9.55
C TYR A 90 -3.28 2.17 9.50
N ASP A 91 -2.09 2.57 9.06
CA ASP A 91 -1.65 3.96 8.93
C ASP A 91 -2.15 4.67 7.65
N GLN A 92 -2.85 3.98 6.75
CA GLN A 92 -3.28 4.52 5.44
C GLN A 92 -4.68 5.16 5.48
N GLU A 93 -4.93 6.08 6.41
CA GLU A 93 -6.26 6.68 6.61
C GLU A 93 -6.84 7.39 5.37
N LYS A 94 -6.00 8.13 4.62
CA LYS A 94 -6.44 8.82 3.40
C LYS A 94 -6.94 7.83 2.35
N LEU A 95 -6.13 6.82 2.07
CA LEU A 95 -6.48 5.77 1.10
C LEU A 95 -7.73 5.01 1.55
N MET A 96 -7.87 4.71 2.84
CA MET A 96 -9.06 4.07 3.39
C MET A 96 -10.33 4.87 3.10
N ARG A 97 -10.28 6.21 3.28
CA ARG A 97 -11.42 7.08 2.96
C ARG A 97 -11.77 7.01 1.48
N GLU A 98 -10.78 7.05 0.60
CA GLU A 98 -11.01 7.00 -0.85
C GLU A 98 -11.58 5.66 -1.30
N ILE A 99 -11.01 4.54 -0.85
CA ILE A 99 -11.53 3.19 -1.13
C ILE A 99 -12.97 3.03 -0.62
N ARG A 100 -13.27 3.59 0.56
CA ARG A 100 -14.62 3.59 1.11
C ARG A 100 -15.61 4.41 0.27
N LEU A 101 -15.18 5.56 -0.26
CA LEU A 101 -15.99 6.39 -1.16
C LEU A 101 -16.26 5.68 -2.49
N LEU A 102 -15.31 4.87 -2.97
CA LEU A 102 -15.46 4.03 -4.16
C LEU A 102 -16.34 2.79 -3.92
N ASN A 103 -16.76 2.55 -2.68
CA ASN A 103 -17.54 1.38 -2.26
C ASN A 103 -16.85 0.04 -2.59
N ILE A 104 -15.52 0.02 -2.54
CA ILE A 104 -14.71 -1.17 -2.79
C ILE A 104 -14.40 -1.85 -1.45
N PRO A 105 -14.56 -3.19 -1.32
CA PRO A 105 -14.20 -3.90 -0.10
C PRO A 105 -12.72 -3.77 0.20
N TYR A 106 -12.39 -3.59 1.49
CA TYR A 106 -11.00 -3.50 1.94
C TYR A 106 -10.76 -4.32 3.20
N LYS A 107 -9.51 -4.76 3.36
CA LYS A 107 -9.02 -5.45 4.56
C LYS A 107 -7.86 -4.67 5.16
N LEU A 108 -7.92 -4.48 6.48
CA LEU A 108 -6.84 -3.84 7.23
C LEU A 108 -5.83 -4.90 7.66
N ILE A 109 -4.57 -4.68 7.31
CA ILE A 109 -3.46 -5.50 7.75
C ILE A 109 -2.88 -4.86 9.02
N PRO A 110 -2.76 -5.62 10.12
CA PRO A 110 -2.20 -5.10 11.36
C PRO A 110 -0.74 -4.69 11.15
N PRO A 111 -0.23 -3.70 11.92
CA PRO A 111 1.17 -3.32 11.83
C PRO A 111 2.09 -4.43 12.38
N HIS A 112 3.30 -4.51 11.84
CA HIS A 112 4.35 -5.37 12.37
C HIS A 112 4.75 -4.88 13.77
N LYS A 113 4.42 -5.67 14.81
CA LYS A 113 4.61 -5.37 16.25
C LYS A 113 3.68 -4.28 16.81
N PRO A 114 2.42 -4.60 17.15
CA PRO A 114 1.45 -3.65 17.72
C PRO A 114 1.87 -3.06 19.08
N ASP A 115 2.76 -3.73 19.83
CA ASP A 115 3.22 -3.26 21.15
C ASP A 115 4.10 -1.99 21.11
N ILE A 116 4.67 -1.64 19.95
CA ILE A 116 5.50 -0.43 19.82
C ILE A 116 4.65 0.80 19.43
N TYR A 117 3.48 0.62 18.79
CA TYR A 117 2.66 1.71 18.24
C TYR A 117 1.34 1.95 19.01
N LYS A 118 1.18 1.41 20.23
CA LYS A 118 0.07 1.75 21.14
C LYS A 118 0.09 3.20 21.64
N SER A 119 1.08 4.02 21.27
CA SER A 119 1.31 5.37 21.80
C SER A 119 0.60 6.51 21.05
N SER A 120 -0.39 6.23 20.19
CA SER A 120 -1.24 7.30 19.61
C SER A 120 -2.75 7.02 19.57
N LEU A 121 -3.22 5.90 20.11
CA LEU A 121 -4.65 5.57 20.22
C LEU A 121 -5.29 5.97 21.58
N LEU A 122 -4.60 6.76 22.40
CA LEU A 122 -5.13 7.33 23.64
C LEU A 122 -5.20 8.87 23.55
N LYS A 123 -6.09 9.38 22.70
CA LYS A 123 -6.58 10.76 22.81
C LYS A 123 -8.06 10.85 22.46
N THR A 124 -8.90 10.29 23.32
CA THR A 124 -10.24 10.82 23.60
C THR A 124 -10.75 10.22 24.91
N GLY A 125 -10.72 11.02 25.97
CA GLY A 125 -11.15 10.64 27.30
C GLY A 125 -10.76 11.72 28.31
N GLY A 126 -11.47 12.85 28.24
CA GLY A 126 -11.35 14.00 29.13
C GLY A 126 -12.33 15.07 28.69
#